data_AF-A0A523TA20-F1
#
_entry.id   AF-A0A523TA20-F1
#
_cell.length_a   1.000
_cell.length_b   1.000
_cell.length_c   1.000
_cell.angle_alpha   90.00
_cell.angle_beta   90.00
_cell.angle_gamma   90.00
#
_symmetry.space_group_name_H-M   'P 1'
#
loop_
_entity.id
_entity.type
_entity.pdbx_description
1 polymer ?
#
loop_
_entity_poly.entity_id
_entity_poly.type
_entity_poly.pdbx_seq_one_letter_code
_entity_poly.pdbx_strand_id
1 'polypeptide(L)'
;MGGYVLRKDKIGELVQILSRNTLYVPVKRDGITTFEKVEKVDDIEFDYQNSDVPPKNVLFPQTETVFKYTLGKDQNIEVPKENGKNIILGIRPC
;
A
#
# COMPACT_ATOMS: atom_id res chain seq x y z
N MET A 1 4.48 -13.06 -26.73
CA MET A 1 4.43 -12.10 -25.61
C MET A 1 5.75 -12.19 -24.87
N GLY A 2 6.56 -11.13 -24.89
CA GLY A 2 7.82 -11.11 -24.14
C GLY A 2 7.51 -10.92 -22.65
N GLY A 3 7.93 -11.86 -21.81
CA GLY A 3 7.83 -11.71 -20.37
C GLY A 3 8.86 -10.69 -19.88
N TYR A 4 8.42 -9.70 -19.10
CA TYR A 4 9.33 -8.85 -18.36
C TYR A 4 9.77 -9.60 -17.09
N VAL A 5 11.02 -10.08 -17.08
CA VAL A 5 11.58 -10.79 -15.93
C VAL A 5 12.43 -9.82 -15.11
N LEU A 6 12.06 -9.60 -13.86
CA LEU A 6 12.85 -8.83 -12.90
C LEU A 6 13.71 -9.78 -12.07
N ARG A 7 15.00 -9.48 -11.96
CA ARG A 7 15.89 -10.22 -11.06
C ARG A 7 15.62 -9.82 -9.60
N LYS A 8 15.75 -10.77 -8.67
CA LYS A 8 15.43 -10.56 -7.25
C LYS A 8 16.27 -9.44 -6.61
N ASP A 9 17.53 -9.29 -7.02
CA ASP A 9 18.43 -8.21 -6.60
C ASP A 9 17.90 -6.80 -6.94
N LYS A 10 17.02 -6.68 -7.94
CA LYS A 10 16.45 -5.40 -8.39
C LYS A 10 15.10 -5.06 -7.77
N ILE A 11 14.57 -5.90 -6.88
CA ILE A 11 13.28 -5.63 -6.22
C ILE A 11 13.36 -4.35 -5.39
N GLY A 12 14.47 -4.12 -4.69
CA GLY A 12 14.66 -2.90 -3.91
C GLY A 12 14.59 -1.63 -4.77
N GLU A 13 15.26 -1.63 -5.93
CA GLU A 13 15.20 -0.51 -6.89
C GLU A 13 13.76 -0.27 -7.39
N LEU A 14 13.03 -1.34 -7.71
CA LEU A 14 11.65 -1.24 -8.15
C LEU A 14 10.76 -0.64 -7.06
N VAL A 15 10.86 -1.14 -5.82
CA VAL A 15 10.09 -0.65 -4.68
C VAL A 15 10.37 0.83 -4.43
N GLN A 16 11.63 1.26 -4.52
CA GLN A 16 11.99 2.68 -4.40
C GLN A 16 11.34 3.57 -5.46
N ILE A 17 11.28 3.10 -6.72
CA ILE A 17 10.62 3.84 -7.81
C ILE A 17 9.11 3.94 -7.55
N LEU A 18 8.49 2.83 -7.14
CA LEU A 18 7.06 2.74 -6.89
C LEU A 18 6.63 3.52 -5.63
N SER A 19 7.52 3.65 -4.64
CA SER A 19 7.28 4.37 -3.38
C SER A 19 7.14 5.89 -3.54
N ARG A 20 7.35 6.43 -4.75
CA ARG A 20 6.95 7.81 -5.11
C ARG A 20 5.43 8.02 -5.03
N ASN A 21 4.68 6.93 -5.12
CA ASN A 21 3.25 6.84 -4.99
C ASN A 21 2.90 6.09 -3.69
N THR A 22 1.62 6.01 -3.33
CA THR A 22 1.22 5.17 -2.19
C THR A 22 1.32 3.70 -2.60
N LEU A 23 2.39 3.03 -2.16
CA LEU A 23 2.63 1.62 -2.45
C LEU A 23 2.14 0.74 -1.29
N TYR A 24 1.29 -0.23 -1.63
CA TYR A 24 0.81 -1.28 -0.75
C TYR A 24 1.43 -2.62 -1.13
N VAL A 25 1.90 -3.34 -0.13
CA VAL A 25 2.63 -4.60 -0.28
C VAL A 25 2.07 -5.65 0.68
N PRO A 26 2.17 -6.94 0.36
CA PRO A 26 1.92 -8.01 1.31
C PRO A 26 2.92 -7.92 2.46
N VAL A 27 2.41 -7.87 3.68
CA VAL A 27 3.20 -7.91 4.91
C VAL A 27 2.63 -9.05 5.76
N LYS A 28 3.52 -9.81 6.39
CA LYS A 28 3.12 -10.87 7.31
C LYS A 28 3.32 -10.40 8.75
N ARG A 29 2.22 -10.24 9.49
CA ARG A 29 2.24 -9.92 10.92
C ARG A 29 1.47 -10.98 11.68
N ASP A 30 2.09 -11.54 12.71
CA ASP A 30 1.50 -12.57 13.57
C ASP A 30 0.89 -13.77 12.79
N GLY A 31 1.50 -14.11 11.66
CA GLY A 31 1.05 -15.20 10.79
C GLY A 31 -0.06 -14.84 9.80
N ILE A 32 -0.59 -13.61 9.85
CA ILE A 32 -1.63 -13.10 8.95
C ILE A 32 -0.96 -12.28 7.85
N THR A 33 -1.27 -12.60 6.60
CA THR A 33 -0.83 -11.83 5.43
C THR A 33 -1.86 -10.75 5.08
N THR A 34 -1.47 -9.50 5.24
CA THR A 34 -2.29 -8.31 4.97
C THR A 34 -1.61 -7.41 3.93
N PHE A 35 -2.37 -6.52 3.30
CA PHE A 35 -1.82 -5.49 2.41
C PHE A 35 -1.69 -4.17 3.15
N GLU A 36 -0.45 -3.71 3.32
CA GLU A 36 -0.14 -2.50 4.07
C GLU A 36 0.78 -1.56 3.30
N LYS A 37 0.80 -0.29 3.70
CA LYS A 37 1.70 0.69 3.10
C LYS A 37 3.14 0.28 3.38
N VAL A 38 3.98 0.30 2.34
CA VAL A 38 5.40 -0.03 2.50
C VAL A 38 6.09 1.01 3.39
N GLU A 39 6.76 0.54 4.45
CA GLU A 39 7.67 1.35 5.26
C GLU A 39 9.13 1.00 4.97
N LYS A 40 9.42 -0.30 4.83
CA LYS A 40 10.73 -0.83 4.45
C LYS A 40 10.58 -1.93 3.40
N VAL A 41 11.59 -2.09 2.56
CA VAL A 41 11.63 -3.14 1.52
C VAL A 41 11.68 -4.53 2.16
N ASP A 42 12.33 -4.66 3.31
CA ASP A 42 12.51 -5.93 4.02
C ASP A 42 11.22 -6.48 4.63
N ASP A 43 10.19 -5.64 4.80
CA ASP A 43 8.90 -6.04 5.36
C ASP A 43 7.99 -6.71 4.31
N ILE A 44 8.41 -6.76 3.05
CA ILE A 44 7.61 -7.29 1.95
C ILE A 44 7.68 -8.82 1.94
N GLU A 45 6.51 -9.46 2.09
CA GLU A 45 6.37 -10.91 2.01
C GLU A 45 6.02 -11.33 0.57
N PHE A 46 7.00 -11.83 -0.18
CA PHE A 46 6.74 -12.39 -1.51
C PHE A 46 6.44 -13.89 -1.49
N ASP A 47 6.78 -14.59 -0.42
CA ASP A 47 6.64 -16.04 -0.27
C ASP A 47 5.37 -16.40 0.53
N TYR A 48 4.24 -16.13 -0.10
CA TYR A 48 2.92 -16.51 0.40
C TYR A 48 2.06 -17.08 -0.73
N GLN A 49 1.11 -17.95 -0.38
CA GLN A 49 0.15 -18.49 -1.34
C GLN A 49 -0.99 -17.50 -1.59
N ASN A 50 -1.83 -17.28 -0.59
CA ASN A 50 -2.95 -16.35 -0.62
C ASN A 50 -2.88 -15.42 0.59
N SER A 51 -3.33 -14.18 0.42
CA SER A 51 -3.48 -13.25 1.53
C SER A 51 -4.68 -13.67 2.38
N ASP A 52 -4.51 -13.74 3.70
CA ASP A 52 -5.62 -13.98 4.63
C ASP A 52 -6.64 -12.84 4.59
N VAL A 53 -6.15 -11.60 4.41
CA VAL A 53 -6.98 -10.40 4.26
C VAL A 53 -6.86 -9.86 2.84
N PRO A 54 -7.96 -9.79 2.07
CA PRO A 54 -7.92 -9.28 0.71
C PRO A 54 -7.60 -7.78 0.68
N PRO A 55 -6.99 -7.28 -0.42
CA PRO A 55 -6.61 -5.86 -0.56
C PRO A 55 -7.82 -4.91 -0.73
N LYS A 56 -9.05 -5.37 -0.48
CA LYS A 56 -10.28 -4.60 -0.70
C LYS A 56 -10.28 -3.29 0.12
N ASN A 57 -9.74 -3.31 1.33
CA ASN A 57 -9.66 -2.12 2.19
C ASN A 57 -8.75 -1.01 1.62
N VAL A 58 -7.82 -1.36 0.72
CA VAL A 58 -6.92 -0.39 0.08
C VAL A 58 -7.66 0.40 -1.01
N LEU A 59 -8.55 -0.27 -1.75
CA LEU A 59 -9.34 0.33 -2.83
C LEU A 59 -10.65 0.92 -2.33
N PHE A 60 -11.23 0.31 -1.31
CA PHE A 60 -12.55 0.63 -0.76
C PHE A 60 -12.43 0.72 0.77
N PRO A 61 -11.85 1.82 1.29
CA PRO A 61 -11.78 2.02 2.73
C PRO A 61 -13.20 2.05 3.31
N GLN A 62 -13.40 1.39 4.46
CA GLN A 62 -14.71 1.29 5.10
C GLN A 62 -15.23 2.65 5.59
N THR A 63 -14.33 3.62 5.81
CA THR A 63 -14.63 4.97 6.25
C THR A 63 -13.75 5.97 5.50
N GLU A 64 -14.33 7.10 5.08
CA GLU A 64 -13.62 8.20 4.43
C GLU A 64 -13.62 9.44 5.32
N THR A 65 -12.51 10.18 5.34
CA THR A 65 -12.46 11.48 6.03
C THR A 65 -13.12 12.53 5.15
N VAL A 66 -14.16 13.20 5.65
CA VAL A 66 -14.85 14.27 4.88
C VAL A 66 -14.19 15.65 5.11
N PHE A 67 -13.70 15.90 6.32
CA PHE A 67 -12.94 17.12 6.65
C PHE A 67 -12.09 16.88 7.91
N LYS A 68 -11.03 17.67 8.05
CA LYS A 68 -10.21 17.81 9.27
C LYS A 68 -10.40 19.22 9.79
N TYR A 69 -10.41 19.41 11.10
CA TYR A 69 -10.54 20.72 11.70
C TYR A 69 -9.61 20.87 12.91
N THR A 70 -9.17 22.10 13.17
CA THR A 70 -8.33 22.44 14.31
C THR A 70 -9.04 23.47 15.18
N LEU A 71 -9.09 23.25 16.49
CA LEU A 71 -9.67 24.18 17.46
C LEU A 71 -8.56 24.99 18.13
N GLY A 72 -8.67 26.32 18.15
CA GLY A 72 -7.66 27.20 18.74
C GLY A 72 -7.71 28.63 18.17
N LYS A 73 -6.61 29.38 18.32
CA LYS A 73 -6.45 30.72 17.73
C LYS A 73 -6.47 30.71 16.20
N ASP A 74 -5.92 29.66 15.60
CA ASP A 74 -5.98 29.42 14.15
C ASP A 74 -7.00 28.31 13.88
N GLN A 75 -8.27 28.71 13.77
CA GLN A 75 -9.33 27.81 13.33
C GLN A 75 -9.17 27.54 11.83
N ASN A 76 -8.99 26.28 11.46
CA ASN A 76 -8.90 25.87 10.07
C ASN A 76 -9.76 24.63 9.83
N ILE A 77 -10.36 24.57 8.64
CA ILE A 77 -11.09 23.41 8.14
C ILE A 77 -10.42 22.99 6.84
N GLU A 78 -9.90 21.78 6.81
CA GLU A 78 -9.23 21.20 5.65
C GLU A 78 -10.08 20.07 5.07
N VAL A 79 -10.49 20.22 3.82
CA VAL A 79 -11.06 19.10 3.06
C VAL A 79 -9.90 18.24 2.56
N PRO A 80 -9.86 16.93 2.88
CA PRO A 80 -8.80 16.06 2.40
C PRO A 80 -8.81 16.02 0.87
N LYS A 81 -7.63 16.19 0.29
CA LYS A 81 -7.44 16.04 -1.16
C LYS A 81 -7.60 14.58 -1.55
N GLU A 82 -8.06 14.33 -2.76
CA GLU A 82 -8.06 12.98 -3.33
C GLU A 82 -6.67 12.36 -3.18
N ASN A 83 -6.64 11.13 -2.67
CA ASN A 83 -5.40 10.38 -2.53
C ASN A 83 -4.76 10.23 -3.91
N GLY A 84 -3.44 10.42 -3.98
CA GLY A 84 -2.67 10.22 -5.20
C GLY A 84 -2.80 8.78 -5.73
N LYS A 85 -2.08 8.47 -6.82
CA LYS A 85 -2.09 7.13 -7.39
C LYS A 85 -1.70 6.08 -6.33
N ASN A 86 -2.56 5.09 -6.13
CA ASN A 86 -2.29 3.93 -5.28
C ASN A 86 -1.77 2.78 -6.13
N ILE A 87 -0.74 2.08 -5.64
CA ILE A 87 -0.15 0.91 -6.29
C ILE A 87 -0.24 -0.24 -5.32
N ILE A 88 -0.73 -1.40 -5.76
CA ILE A 88 -0.72 -2.62 -4.97
C ILE A 88 0.19 -3.62 -5.67
N LEU A 89 1.26 -4.03 -5.01
CA LEU A 89 2.23 -4.99 -5.52
C LEU A 89 2.03 -6.33 -4.82
N GLY A 90 2.12 -7.43 -5.56
CA GLY A 90 2.11 -8.78 -4.99
C GLY A 90 0.78 -9.52 -5.06
N ILE A 91 -0.32 -8.89 -5.52
CA ILE A 91 -1.64 -9.55 -5.65
C ILE A 91 -1.51 -10.89 -6.40
N ARG A 92 -1.94 -11.96 -5.74
CA ARG A 92 -2.01 -13.30 -6.30
C ARG A 92 -3.43 -13.55 -6.83
N PRO A 93 -3.60 -14.11 -8.04
CA PRO A 93 -4.89 -14.62 -8.47
C PRO A 93 -5.26 -15.83 -7.60
N CYS A 94 -6.47 -15.81 -7.03
CA CYS A 94 -7.06 -16.97 -6.35
C CYS A 94 -7.36 -18.11 -7.33
#